data_AF-A0AAX1PDA2-F1
#
_entry.id   AF-A0AAX1PDA2-F1
#
_cell.length_a   1.000
_cell.length_b   1.000
_cell.length_c   1.000
_cell.angle_alpha   90.00
_cell.angle_beta   90.00
_cell.angle_gamma   90.00
#
_symmetry.space_group_name_H-M   'P 1'
#
loop_
_entity.id
_entity.type
_entity.pdbx_description
1 polymer ?
#
loop_
_entity_poly.entity_id
_entity_poly.type
_entity_poly.pdbx_seq_one_letter_code
_entity_poly.pdbx_strand_id
1 'polypeptide(L)'
;MRHAQGLQVVRFVRQVRLRQPRVGTRKLHYLLQGQDDVWLKVGRDRLFQILAEHRLLVQPRRAYHKTTHSFHRFYRHPNLLKVGPEQVTPVAPEQVWVADITYLPARSGPLT
;
A
#
# COMPACT_ATOMS: atom_id res chain seq x y z
N MET A 1 28.03 21.66 -7.30
CA MET A 1 28.33 20.21 -7.49
C MET A 1 27.29 19.28 -6.87
N ARG A 2 27.02 19.32 -5.55
CA ARG A 2 26.09 18.37 -4.88
C ARG A 2 24.64 18.37 -5.39
N HIS A 3 24.13 19.55 -5.78
CA HIS A 3 22.76 19.66 -6.33
C HIS A 3 22.63 19.01 -7.73
N ALA A 4 23.65 19.18 -8.59
CA ALA A 4 23.67 18.59 -9.92
C ALA A 4 23.71 17.06 -9.90
N GLN A 5 24.49 16.48 -8.97
CA GLN A 5 24.53 15.03 -8.76
C GLN A 5 23.15 14.48 -8.34
N GLY A 6 22.47 15.18 -7.42
CA GLY A 6 21.12 14.80 -6.98
C GLY A 6 20.12 14.74 -8.13
N LEU A 7 20.16 15.71 -9.05
CA LEU A 7 19.29 15.74 -10.23
C LEU A 7 19.54 14.55 -11.18
N GLN A 8 20.80 14.14 -11.39
CA GLN A 8 21.12 12.96 -12.22
C GLN A 8 20.58 11.68 -11.59
N VAL A 9 20.78 11.51 -10.28
CA VAL A 9 20.22 10.39 -9.51
C VAL A 9 18.69 10.35 -9.62
N VAL A 10 18.03 11.50 -9.48
CA VAL A 10 16.57 11.62 -9.63
C VAL A 10 16.12 11.21 -11.04
N ARG A 11 16.84 11.65 -12.08
CA ARG A 11 16.53 11.30 -13.47
C ARG A 11 16.64 9.79 -13.70
N PHE A 12 17.72 9.17 -13.23
CA PHE A 12 17.90 7.71 -13.28
C PHE A 12 16.77 6.97 -12.55
N VAL A 13 16.46 7.37 -11.32
CA VAL A 13 15.40 6.73 -10.51
C VAL A 13 14.04 6.82 -11.20
N ARG A 14 13.70 7.97 -11.80
CA ARG A 14 12.46 8.13 -12.58
C ARG A 14 12.42 7.16 -13.76
N GLN A 15 13.53 7.01 -14.48
CA GLN A 15 13.62 6.11 -15.63
C GLN A 15 13.45 4.64 -15.23
N VAL A 16 14.08 4.20 -14.14
CA VAL A 16 13.87 2.85 -13.59
C VAL A 16 12.41 2.64 -13.20
N ARG A 17 11.78 3.65 -12.60
CA ARG A 17 10.39 3.56 -12.13
C ARG A 17 9.34 3.61 -13.23
N LEU A 18 9.70 3.97 -14.47
CA LEU A 18 8.81 3.74 -15.63
C LEU A 18 8.52 2.24 -15.81
N ARG A 19 9.49 1.36 -15.51
CA ARG A 19 9.34 -0.09 -15.61
C ARG A 19 8.97 -0.75 -14.28
N GLN A 20 9.53 -0.27 -13.17
CA GLN A 20 9.28 -0.80 -11.82
C GLN A 20 8.80 0.32 -10.87
N PRO A 21 7.52 0.72 -10.91
CA PRO A 21 7.02 1.92 -10.25
C PRO A 21 7.27 2.00 -8.74
N ARG A 22 7.33 0.83 -8.07
CA ARG A 22 7.50 0.72 -6.61
C ARG A 22 8.85 0.14 -6.19
N VAL A 23 9.87 0.22 -7.05
CA VAL A 23 11.22 -0.21 -6.64
C VAL A 23 11.71 0.59 -5.44
N GLY A 24 12.11 -0.12 -4.39
CA GLY A 24 12.56 0.46 -3.13
C GLY A 24 14.00 0.99 -3.20
N THR A 25 14.34 1.88 -2.27
CA THR A 25 15.63 2.59 -2.22
C THR A 25 16.84 1.66 -2.17
N ARG A 26 16.76 0.52 -1.44
CA ARG A 26 17.87 -0.44 -1.37
C ARG A 26 18.18 -1.09 -2.72
N LYS A 27 17.15 -1.46 -3.48
CA LYS A 27 17.32 -2.01 -4.84
C LYS A 27 17.79 -0.92 -5.81
N LEU A 28 17.28 0.31 -5.68
CA LEU A 28 17.78 1.45 -6.46
C LEU A 28 19.27 1.71 -6.21
N HIS A 29 19.72 1.64 -4.96
CA HIS A 29 21.14 1.79 -4.61
C HIS A 29 22.02 0.75 -5.30
N TYR A 30 21.61 -0.53 -5.27
CA TYR A 30 22.30 -1.58 -6.00
C TYR A 30 22.37 -1.31 -7.51
N LEU A 31 21.26 -0.88 -8.13
CA LEU A 31 21.23 -0.54 -9.56
C LEU A 31 22.12 0.66 -9.92
N LEU A 32 22.18 1.66 -9.05
CA LEU A 32 23.06 2.82 -9.19
C LEU A 32 24.53 2.43 -9.09
N GLN A 33 24.88 1.51 -8.18
CA GLN A 33 26.25 1.01 -8.04
C GLN A 33 26.76 0.29 -9.29
N GLY A 34 25.87 -0.37 -10.03
CA GLY A 34 26.18 -1.02 -11.30
C GLY A 34 26.27 -0.09 -12.52
N GLN A 35 26.11 1.22 -12.36
CA GLN A 35 26.34 2.19 -13.44
C GLN A 35 27.78 2.68 -13.43
N ASP A 36 28.38 2.86 -14.60
CA ASP A 36 29.75 3.39 -14.73
C ASP A 36 29.84 4.92 -14.57
N ASP A 37 28.69 5.60 -14.53
CA ASP A 37 28.62 7.05 -14.36
C ASP A 37 28.98 7.48 -12.92
N VAL A 38 30.05 8.28 -12.80
CA VAL A 38 30.51 8.87 -11.53
C VAL A 38 29.44 9.70 -10.83
N TRP A 39 28.54 10.34 -11.60
CA TRP A 39 27.44 11.14 -11.05
C TRP A 39 26.36 10.29 -10.39
N LEU A 40 26.31 8.99 -10.67
CA LEU A 40 25.36 8.06 -10.07
C LEU A 40 25.91 7.33 -8.84
N LYS A 41 27.21 7.48 -8.55
CA LYS A 41 27.84 6.93 -7.35
C LYS A 41 27.40 7.75 -6.12
N VAL A 42 26.38 7.24 -5.42
CA VAL A 42 25.84 7.85 -4.21
C VAL A 42 25.70 6.80 -3.11
N GLY A 43 26.11 7.16 -1.89
CA GLY A 43 25.93 6.29 -0.73
C GLY A 43 24.45 6.13 -0.34
N ARG A 44 24.13 5.02 0.32
CA ARG A 44 22.77 4.64 0.73
C ARG A 44 22.01 5.77 1.43
N ASP A 45 22.60 6.36 2.45
CA ASP A 45 21.89 7.34 3.30
C ASP A 45 21.67 8.66 2.55
N ARG A 46 22.63 9.06 1.71
CA ARG A 46 22.46 10.21 0.82
C ARG A 46 21.40 9.95 -0.24
N LEU A 47 21.29 8.72 -0.76
CA LEU A 47 20.21 8.36 -1.67
C LEU A 47 18.84 8.50 -0.99
N PHE A 48 18.69 8.05 0.27
CA PHE A 48 17.45 8.28 1.02
C PHE A 48 17.12 9.77 1.16
N GLN A 49 18.12 10.62 1.46
CA GLN A 49 17.93 12.07 1.54
C GLN A 49 17.48 12.66 0.20
N ILE A 50 18.17 12.35 -0.91
CA ILE A 50 17.79 12.84 -2.26
C ILE A 50 16.35 12.40 -2.59
N LEU A 51 16.00 11.15 -2.34
CA LEU A 51 14.65 10.67 -2.61
C LEU A 51 13.60 11.36 -1.72
N ALA A 52 13.92 11.66 -0.46
CA ALA A 52 13.03 12.39 0.44
C ALA A 52 12.82 13.84 -0.03
N GLU A 53 13.90 14.56 -0.32
CA GLU A 53 13.91 15.95 -0.82
C GLU A 53 13.05 16.08 -2.09
N HIS A 54 13.06 15.07 -2.96
CA HIS A 54 12.29 15.05 -4.21
C HIS A 54 10.93 14.31 -4.13
N ARG A 55 10.46 13.93 -2.94
CA ARG A 55 9.19 13.19 -2.72
C ARG A 55 9.10 11.87 -3.50
N LEU A 56 10.21 11.17 -3.63
CA LEU A 56 10.35 9.89 -4.33
C LEU A 56 10.48 8.68 -3.38
N LEU A 57 10.26 8.81 -2.08
CA LEU A 57 10.17 7.64 -1.20
C LEU A 57 8.90 6.83 -1.49
N VAL A 58 9.03 5.51 -1.58
CA VAL A 58 7.87 4.62 -1.74
C VAL A 58 7.17 4.51 -0.40
N GLN A 59 5.92 4.95 -0.35
CA GLN A 59 5.10 4.85 0.85
C GLN A 59 4.63 3.41 1.05
N PRO A 60 4.77 2.83 2.26
CA PRO A 60 4.14 1.57 2.58
C PRO A 60 2.62 1.68 2.38
N ARG A 61 2.02 0.74 1.66
CA ARG A 61 0.55 0.65 1.67
C ARG A 61 0.13 0.20 3.06
N ARG A 62 -0.79 0.94 3.67
CA ARG A 62 -1.46 0.47 4.88
C ARG A 62 -2.15 -0.85 4.57
N ALA A 63 -1.69 -1.92 5.23
CA ALA A 63 -2.36 -3.20 5.18
C ALA A 63 -3.57 -3.14 6.11
N TYR A 64 -4.75 -3.37 5.57
CA TYR A 64 -5.95 -3.62 6.35
C TYR A 64 -6.23 -5.11 6.29
N HIS A 65 -6.57 -5.72 7.43
CA HIS A 65 -7.07 -7.08 7.44
C HIS A 65 -8.49 -7.04 6.84
N LYS A 66 -8.64 -7.47 5.58
CA LYS A 66 -9.94 -7.60 4.94
C LYS A 66 -10.56 -8.89 5.46
N THR A 67 -11.50 -8.80 6.39
CA THR A 67 -12.23 -9.94 6.94
C THR A 67 -13.26 -10.50 5.97
N THR A 68 -13.76 -9.68 5.04
CA THR A 68 -14.77 -10.08 4.06
C THR A 68 -14.26 -9.89 2.63
N HIS A 69 -14.28 -10.97 1.83
CA HIS A 69 -13.99 -10.90 0.40
C HIS A 69 -15.27 -10.63 -0.40
N SER A 70 -15.80 -9.41 -0.35
CA SER A 70 -17.06 -9.06 -1.02
C SER A 70 -17.01 -9.17 -2.56
N PHE A 71 -15.82 -9.29 -3.15
CA PHE A 71 -15.59 -9.44 -4.60
C PHE A 71 -15.42 -10.92 -4.99
N HIS A 72 -16.24 -11.82 -4.47
CA HIS A 72 -16.23 -13.23 -4.85
C HIS A 72 -17.29 -13.54 -5.93
N ARG A 73 -17.11 -14.65 -6.64
CA ARG A 73 -18.05 -15.14 -7.66
C ARG A 73 -19.32 -15.82 -7.11
N PHE A 74 -19.35 -16.14 -5.82
CA PHE A 74 -20.49 -16.83 -5.22
C PHE A 74 -21.72 -15.94 -5.16
N TYR A 75 -22.89 -16.58 -5.17
CA TYR A 75 -24.17 -15.92 -4.95
C TYR A 75 -24.15 -15.14 -3.62
N ARG A 76 -24.81 -13.98 -3.63
CA ARG A 76 -24.96 -13.13 -2.45
C ARG A 76 -26.45 -12.89 -2.26
N HIS A 77 -26.95 -13.17 -1.07
CA HIS A 77 -28.32 -12.80 -0.71
C HIS A 77 -28.48 -11.28 -0.77
N PRO A 78 -29.59 -10.76 -1.33
CA PRO A 78 -29.85 -9.33 -1.33
C PRO A 78 -29.93 -8.83 0.11
N ASN A 79 -29.35 -7.65 0.36
CA ASN A 79 -29.54 -6.98 1.64
C ASN A 79 -30.91 -6.29 1.60
N LEU A 80 -31.92 -6.93 2.20
CA LEU A 80 -33.30 -6.48 2.23
C LEU A 80 -33.50 -5.18 3.03
N LEU A 81 -32.52 -4.71 3.80
CA LEU A 81 -32.61 -3.42 4.50
C LEU A 81 -32.31 -2.23 3.57
N LYS A 82 -31.77 -2.49 2.38
CA LYS A 82 -31.48 -1.44 1.39
C LYS A 82 -32.74 -1.01 0.67
N VAL A 83 -32.76 0.26 0.25
CA VAL A 83 -33.82 0.81 -0.60
C VAL A 83 -33.96 -0.04 -1.87
N GLY A 84 -35.19 -0.48 -2.14
CA GLY A 84 -35.53 -1.31 -3.28
C GLY A 84 -36.94 -1.89 -3.19
N PRO A 85 -37.38 -2.65 -4.21
CA PRO A 85 -38.73 -3.23 -4.24
C PRO A 85 -39.02 -4.18 -3.08
N GLU A 86 -38.00 -4.85 -2.55
CA GLU A 86 -38.10 -5.83 -1.47
C GLU A 86 -37.62 -5.27 -0.12
N GLN A 87 -37.65 -3.95 0.04
CA GLN A 87 -37.12 -3.31 1.25
C GLN A 87 -37.94 -3.70 2.49
N VAL A 88 -37.26 -4.27 3.48
CA VAL A 88 -37.78 -4.51 4.82
C VAL A 88 -37.47 -3.29 5.70
N THR A 89 -38.51 -2.70 6.27
CA THR A 89 -38.41 -1.62 7.26
C THR A 89 -38.87 -2.16 8.61
N PRO A 90 -37.98 -2.34 9.60
CA PRO A 90 -38.40 -2.74 10.94
C PRO A 90 -39.20 -1.61 11.60
N VAL A 91 -40.38 -1.95 12.11
CA VAL A 91 -41.31 -1.04 12.82
C VAL A 91 -41.31 -1.27 14.32
N ALA A 92 -40.70 -2.36 14.79
CA ALA A 92 -40.58 -2.73 16.18
C ALA A 92 -39.22 -3.41 16.47
N PRO A 93 -38.79 -3.50 17.73
CA PRO A 93 -37.62 -4.29 18.13
C PRO A 93 -37.72 -5.76 17.71
N GLU A 94 -36.58 -6.45 17.69
CA GLU A 94 -36.46 -7.90 17.42
C GLU A 94 -36.83 -8.36 15.99
N GLN A 95 -37.08 -7.45 15.05
CA GLN A 95 -37.43 -7.78 13.66
C GLN A 95 -36.22 -7.97 12.73
N VAL A 96 -35.05 -7.46 13.11
CA VAL A 96 -33.81 -7.52 12.33
C VAL A 96 -32.64 -7.76 13.27
N TRP A 97 -31.83 -8.77 12.95
CA TRP A 97 -30.66 -9.16 13.74
C TRP A 97 -29.41 -8.99 12.88
N VAL A 98 -28.39 -8.34 13.43
CA VAL A 98 -27.08 -8.17 12.77
C VAL A 98 -26.03 -8.77 13.69
N ALA A 99 -25.14 -9.58 13.12
CA ALA A 99 -24.04 -10.21 13.85
C ALA A 99 -22.69 -9.70 13.32
N ASP A 100 -21.90 -9.10 14.22
CA ASP A 100 -20.48 -8.74 14.14
C ASP A 100 -19.55 -9.95 14.40
N ILE A 101 -18.41 -10.13 13.73
CA ILE A 101 -17.29 -10.92 14.30
C ILE A 101 -16.07 -10.03 14.45
N THR A 102 -15.66 -9.81 15.70
CA THR A 102 -14.45 -9.06 16.04
C THR A 102 -13.33 -10.01 16.46
N TYR A 103 -12.18 -9.90 15.81
CA TYR A 103 -10.96 -10.59 16.26
C TYR A 103 -10.33 -9.82 17.41
N LEU A 104 -10.15 -10.51 18.54
CA LEU A 104 -9.43 -9.96 19.69
C LEU A 104 -7.98 -10.51 19.70
N PRO A 105 -6.97 -9.65 19.90
CA PRO A 105 -5.60 -10.11 20.00
C PRO A 105 -5.40 -10.90 21.30
N ALA A 106 -4.92 -12.14 21.20
CA ALA A 106 -4.53 -12.91 22.38
C ALA A 106 -3.16 -12.44 22.90
N ARG A 107 -2.99 -12.44 24.23
CA ARG A 107 -1.75 -11.98 24.89
C ARG A 107 -0.51 -12.81 24.49
N SER A 108 -0.71 -14.08 24.14
CA SER A 108 0.33 -15.01 23.70
C SER A 108 0.68 -14.92 22.21
N GLY A 109 0.07 -13.99 21.46
CA GLY A 109 0.14 -13.98 20.00
C GLY A 109 -0.96 -14.83 19.36
N PRO A 110 -0.86 -15.15 18.06
CA PRO A 110 -1.87 -15.95 17.36
C PRO A 110 -2.10 -17.30 18.05
N LEU A 111 -3.37 -17.71 18.19
CA LEU A 111 -3.74 -19.05 18.64
C LEU A 111 -3.47 -20.02 17.47
N THR A 112 -2.23 -20.49 17.36
CA THR A 112 -1.80 -21.53 16.40
C THR A 112 -1.93 -22.92 16.99
#